data_AF-A0A7X7PVZ6-F1
#
_entry.id   AF-A0A7X7PVZ6-F1
#
_cell.length_a   1.000
_cell.length_b   1.000
_cell.length_c   1.000
_cell.angle_alpha   90.00
_cell.angle_beta   90.00
_cell.angle_gamma   90.00
#
_symmetry.space_group_name_H-M   'P 1'
#
loop_
_entity.id
_entity.type
_entity.pdbx_description
1 polymer ?
#
loop_
_entity_poly.entity_id
_entity_poly.type
_entity_poly.pdbx_seq_one_letter_code
_entity_poly.pdbx_strand_id
1 'polypeptide(L)'
;QPPVAVVDTVVDRRGTRQVAEAYLRFLYTPEGQALAAKHHFRPTDPQVLEQHRDQFAELELFTIDEVFDGWNKAHEMHFADGATFDRMMGAKR
;
A
#
# COMPACT_ATOMS: atom_id res chain seq x y z
N GLN A 1 -0.34 2.84 -2.93
CA GLN A 1 1.03 3.12 -2.45
C GLN A 1 1.71 1.78 -2.22
N PRO A 2 2.97 1.57 -2.62
CA PRO A 2 3.67 0.35 -2.23
C PRO A 2 3.76 0.28 -0.69
N PRO A 3 3.64 -0.91 -0.08
CA PRO A 3 3.77 -1.05 1.36
C PRO A 3 5.20 -0.71 1.77
N VAL A 4 5.36 0.18 2.76
CA VAL A 4 6.66 0.54 3.33
C VAL A 4 6.60 0.33 4.84
N ALA A 5 7.64 -0.28 5.41
CA ALA A 5 7.70 -0.62 6.83
C ALA A 5 9.10 -0.43 7.40
N VAL A 6 9.19 -0.15 8.71
CA VAL A 6 10.45 -0.27 9.46
C VAL A 6 10.63 -1.72 9.88
N VAL A 7 11.83 -2.25 9.71
CA VAL A 7 12.19 -3.57 10.23
C VAL A 7 13.00 -3.39 11.50
N ASP A 8 12.36 -3.62 12.66
CA ASP A 8 12.93 -3.34 13.99
C ASP A 8 14.32 -3.95 14.19
N THR A 9 14.47 -5.24 13.88
CA THR A 9 15.74 -5.96 14.04
C THR A 9 16.89 -5.35 13.25
N VAL A 10 16.61 -4.73 12.11
CA VAL A 10 17.64 -4.11 11.25
C VAL A 10 18.00 -2.73 11.77
N VAL A 11 17.01 -1.91 12.10
CA VAL A 11 17.26 -0.53 12.54
C VAL A 11 17.89 -0.46 13.92
N ASP A 12 17.58 -1.41 14.81
CA ASP A 12 18.19 -1.50 16.13
C ASP A 12 19.63 -1.98 16.02
N ARG A 13 19.91 -3.00 15.20
CA ARG A 13 21.28 -3.48 14.94
C ARG A 13 22.16 -2.41 14.30
N ARG A 14 21.59 -1.54 13.45
CA ARG A 14 22.34 -0.52 12.70
C ARG A 14 22.31 0.86 13.36
N GLY A 15 21.54 1.07 14.42
CA GLY A 15 21.35 2.38 15.04
C GLY A 15 20.66 3.41 14.13
N THR A 16 19.85 2.96 13.16
CA THR A 16 19.24 3.83 12.14
C THR A 16 17.75 4.07 12.36
N ARG A 17 17.20 3.73 13.53
CA ARG A 17 15.75 3.82 13.80
C ARG A 17 15.19 5.21 13.55
N GLN A 18 15.84 6.23 14.11
CA GLN A 18 15.36 7.61 14.01
C GLN A 18 15.25 8.08 12.56
N VAL A 19 16.29 7.83 11.73
CA VAL A 19 16.28 8.25 10.31
C VAL A 19 15.30 7.42 9.47
N ALA A 20 15.17 6.12 9.73
CA ALA A 20 14.23 5.26 9.01
C ALA A 20 12.77 5.65 9.29
N GLU A 21 12.44 5.90 10.57
CA GLU A 21 11.10 6.36 10.92
C GLU A 21 10.82 7.77 10.42
N ALA A 22 11.80 8.68 10.45
CA ALA A 22 11.65 10.02 9.89
C ALA A 22 11.38 9.98 8.39
N TYR A 23 12.08 9.11 7.65
CA TYR A 23 11.83 8.88 6.23
C TYR A 23 10.40 8.41 5.97
N LEU A 24 9.90 7.42 6.73
CA LEU A 24 8.52 6.96 6.60
C LEU A 24 7.51 8.06 6.93
N ARG A 25 7.69 8.77 8.04
CA ARG A 25 6.80 9.87 8.43
C ARG A 25 6.77 10.96 7.36
N PHE A 26 7.89 11.25 6.71
CA PHE A 26 7.97 12.23 5.63
C PHE A 26 7.05 11.88 4.45
N LEU A 27 6.93 10.59 4.09
CA LEU A 27 6.04 10.14 3.00
C LEU A 27 4.57 10.52 3.24
N TYR A 28 4.16 10.75 4.49
CA TYR A 28 2.81 11.13 4.89
C TYR A 28 2.65 12.62 5.25
N THR A 29 3.68 13.43 5.01
CA THR A 29 3.56 14.89 5.09
C THR A 29 2.86 15.44 3.83
N PRO A 30 2.28 16.65 3.88
CA PRO A 30 1.74 17.29 2.68
C PRO A 30 2.75 17.36 1.52
N GLU A 31 4.03 17.59 1.82
CA GLU A 31 5.11 17.61 0.83
C GLU A 31 5.33 16.23 0.20
N GLY A 32 5.45 15.17 1.02
CA GLY A 32 5.60 13.81 0.52
C GLY A 32 4.41 13.34 -0.32
N GLN A 33 3.20 13.74 0.07
CA GLN A 33 1.97 13.44 -0.65
C GLN A 33 1.85 14.23 -1.97
N ALA A 34 2.28 15.49 -2.00
CA ALA A 34 2.34 16.27 -3.25
C ALA A 34 3.35 15.69 -4.23
N LEU A 35 4.49 15.18 -3.74
CA LEU A 35 5.45 14.45 -4.56
C LEU A 35 4.86 13.14 -5.11
N ALA A 36 4.11 12.40 -4.28
CA ALA A 36 3.39 11.21 -4.72
C ALA A 36 2.39 11.54 -5.84
N ALA A 37 1.60 12.61 -5.69
CA ALA A 37 0.67 13.09 -6.71
C ALA A 37 1.36 13.45 -8.03
N LYS A 38 2.47 14.20 -7.96
CA LYS A 38 3.30 14.56 -9.12
C LYS A 38 3.80 13.34 -9.89
N HIS A 39 4.02 12.22 -9.21
CA HIS A 39 4.43 10.95 -9.80
C HIS A 39 3.25 9.98 -10.03
N HIS A 40 2.02 10.50 -10.10
CA HIS A 40 0.78 9.77 -10.42
C HIS A 40 0.36 8.71 -9.40
N PHE A 41 0.90 8.74 -8.19
CA PHE A 41 0.37 7.95 -7.09
C PHE A 41 -0.78 8.71 -6.43
N ARG A 42 -1.94 8.06 -6.25
CA ARG A 42 -3.10 8.66 -5.57
C ARG A 42 -2.74 8.99 -4.11
N PRO A 43 -2.75 10.28 -3.69
CA PRO A 43 -2.48 10.68 -2.31
C PRO A 43 -3.55 10.19 -1.35
N THR A 44 -3.16 9.93 -0.10
CA THR A 44 -4.07 9.64 1.01
C THR A 44 -4.47 10.90 1.78
N ASP A 45 -3.70 11.98 1.67
CA ASP A 45 -4.07 13.29 2.22
C ASP A 45 -5.21 13.90 1.38
N PRO A 46 -6.41 14.15 1.98
CA PRO A 46 -7.56 14.66 1.24
C PRO A 46 -7.33 16.05 0.63
N GLN A 47 -6.54 16.92 1.27
CA GLN A 47 -6.27 18.26 0.77
C GLN A 47 -5.37 18.20 -0.47
N VAL A 48 -4.35 17.35 -0.43
CA VAL A 48 -3.46 17.13 -1.58
C VAL A 48 -4.21 16.45 -2.73
N LEU A 49 -5.07 15.48 -2.42
CA LEU A 49 -5.90 14.82 -3.43
C LEU A 49 -6.83 15.81 -4.14
N GLU A 50 -7.52 16.69 -3.41
CA GLU A 50 -8.41 17.70 -3.99
C GLU A 50 -7.65 18.66 -4.92
N GLN A 51 -6.45 19.09 -4.51
CA GLN A 51 -5.60 19.95 -5.35
C GLN A 51 -5.16 19.29 -6.67
N HIS A 52 -5.16 17.96 -6.73
CA HIS A 52 -4.75 17.17 -7.89
C HIS A 52 -5.89 16.38 -8.52
N ARG A 53 -7.16 16.71 -8.21
CA ARG A 53 -8.35 15.98 -8.65
C ARG A 53 -8.44 15.80 -10.16
N ASP A 54 -7.93 16.76 -10.93
CA ASP A 54 -7.94 16.72 -12.40
C ASP A 54 -7.06 15.58 -12.96
N GLN A 55 -6.15 15.02 -12.15
CA GLN A 55 -5.29 13.89 -12.51
C GLN A 55 -5.88 12.53 -12.10
N PHE A 56 -6.88 12.51 -11.23
CA PHE A 56 -7.41 11.29 -10.63
C PHE A 56 -8.92 11.22 -10.82
N ALA A 57 -9.35 10.36 -11.75
CA ALA A 57 -10.77 10.08 -11.93
C ALA A 57 -11.42 9.63 -10.61
N GLU A 58 -12.67 10.05 -10.42
CA GLU A 58 -13.51 9.55 -9.34
C GLU A 58 -13.85 8.09 -9.61
N LEU A 59 -13.63 7.23 -8.61
CA LEU A 59 -13.81 5.79 -8.71
C LEU A 59 -14.52 5.30 -7.45
N GLU A 60 -15.43 4.35 -7.63
CA GLU A 60 -15.90 3.52 -6.54
C GLU A 60 -14.79 2.52 -6.17
N LEU A 61 -14.30 2.59 -4.93
CA LEU A 61 -13.21 1.77 -4.43
C LEU A 61 -13.70 0.97 -3.23
N PHE A 62 -13.12 -0.22 -3.05
CA PHE A 62 -13.28 -1.02 -1.83
C PHE A 62 -11.91 -1.27 -1.21
N THR A 63 -11.89 -1.49 0.10
CA THR A 63 -10.68 -1.90 0.82
C THR A 63 -10.65 -3.42 1.00
N ILE A 64 -9.46 -3.99 1.18
CA ILE A 64 -9.32 -5.43 1.45
C ILE A 64 -9.99 -5.85 2.76
N ASP A 65 -10.04 -4.95 3.74
CA ASP A 65 -10.73 -5.20 5.01
C ASP A 65 -12.25 -5.33 4.80
N GLU A 66 -12.84 -4.54 3.90
CA GLU A 66 -14.28 -4.61 3.59
C GLU A 66 -14.67 -5.92 2.89
N VAL A 67 -13.89 -6.38 1.92
CA VAL A 67 -14.28 -7.50 1.05
C VAL A 67 -13.73 -8.86 1.49
N PHE A 68 -12.61 -8.87 2.20
CA PHE A 68 -11.92 -10.11 2.58
C PHE A 68 -11.58 -10.19 4.07
N ASP A 69 -11.90 -9.18 4.87
CA ASP A 69 -11.56 -9.10 6.30
C ASP A 69 -10.03 -9.24 6.53
N GLY A 70 -9.28 -8.56 5.66
CA GLY A 70 -7.84 -8.38 5.76
C GLY A 70 -6.99 -9.26 4.84
N TRP A 71 -5.73 -8.87 4.70
CA TRP A 71 -4.79 -9.53 3.79
C TRP A 71 -4.52 -11.00 4.11
N ASN A 72 -4.56 -11.40 5.39
CA ASN A 72 -4.32 -12.79 5.78
C ASN A 72 -5.39 -13.72 5.20
N LYS A 73 -6.67 -13.35 5.33
CA LYS A 73 -7.80 -14.11 4.78
C LYS A 73 -7.81 -14.10 3.26
N ALA A 74 -7.56 -12.93 2.65
CA ALA A 74 -7.43 -12.82 1.20
C ALA A 74 -6.32 -13.74 0.65
N HIS A 75 -5.17 -13.77 1.33
CA HIS A 75 -4.04 -14.62 0.94
C HIS A 75 -4.36 -16.11 1.09
N GLU A 76 -4.88 -16.53 2.23
CA GLU A 76 -5.25 -17.94 2.46
C GLU A 76 -6.28 -18.45 1.43
N MET A 77 -7.29 -17.63 1.12
CA MET A 77 -8.37 -18.01 0.20
C MET A 77 -7.93 -18.05 -1.27
N HIS A 78 -7.03 -17.14 -1.68
CA HIS A 78 -6.73 -16.92 -3.09
C HIS A 78 -5.32 -17.34 -3.50
N PHE A 79 -4.31 -17.17 -2.65
CA PHE A 79 -2.90 -17.21 -3.04
C PHE A 79 -2.05 -18.25 -2.29
N ALA A 80 -2.58 -18.93 -1.27
CA ALA A 80 -1.91 -20.08 -0.68
C ALA A 80 -1.77 -21.24 -1.68
N ASP A 81 -0.82 -22.14 -1.45
CA ASP A 81 -0.61 -23.30 -2.32
C ASP A 81 -1.90 -24.13 -2.46
N GLY A 82 -2.32 -24.37 -3.70
CA GLY A 82 -3.56 -25.08 -4.03
C GLY A 82 -4.85 -24.27 -3.88
N ALA A 83 -4.75 -22.97 -3.56
CA ALA A 83 -5.90 -22.09 -3.38
C ALA A 83 -6.54 -21.70 -4.73
N THR A 84 -7.40 -20.69 -4.68
CA THR A 84 -8.26 -20.33 -5.82
C THR A 84 -7.47 -19.93 -7.07
N PHE A 85 -6.36 -19.20 -6.93
CA PHE A 85 -5.49 -18.86 -8.07
C PHE A 85 -4.92 -20.10 -8.74
N ASP A 86 -4.34 -21.03 -7.97
CA ASP A 86 -3.76 -22.27 -8.49
C ASP A 86 -4.81 -23.15 -9.18
N ARG A 87 -6.02 -23.23 -8.64
CA ARG A 87 -7.12 -23.97 -9.27
C ARG A 87 -7.55 -23.36 -10.60
N MET A 88 -7.59 -22.03 -10.70
CA MET A 88 -7.91 -21.35 -11.95
C MET A 88 -6.81 -21.51 -13.00
N MET A 89 -5.55 -21.44 -12.59
CA MET A 89 -4.39 -21.57 -13.48
C MET A 89 -4.10 -23.02 -13.87
N GLY A 90 -4.32 -23.97 -12.96
CA GLY A 90 -4.11 -25.41 -13.16
C GLY A 90 -5.25 -26.12 -13.92
N ALA A 91 -6.45 -25.57 -13.95
CA ALA A 91 -7.59 -26.12 -14.68
C ALA A 91 -7.49 -26.01 -16.22
N LYS A 92 -6.43 -25.36 -16.75
CA LYS A 92 -6.09 -25.37 -18.18
C LYS A 92 -4.93 -26.32 -18.46
N ARG A 93 -5.20 -27.62 -18.40
CA ARG A 93 -4.42 -28.65 -19.09
C ARG A 93 -5.34 -29.71 -19.67
#